data_AF-W6QFZ2-F1
#
_entry.id   AF-W6QFZ2-F1
#
_cell.length_a   1.000
_cell.length_b   1.000
_cell.length_c   1.000
_cell.angle_alpha   90.00
_cell.angle_beta   90.00
_cell.angle_gamma   90.00
#
_symmetry.space_group_name_H-M   'P 1'
#
loop_
_entity.id
_entity.type
_entity.pdbx_description
1 polymer ?
#
loop_
_entity_poly.entity_id
_entity_poly.type
_entity_poly.pdbx_seq_one_letter_code
_entity_poly.pdbx_strand_id
1 'polypeptide(L)'
;MADYVADRPLQETSSWPLYHVSESLEEHGIRHCITGDAIIGILGYPLVICEFYLAVADEQLEDARSVVLQQGFQASPVRDIYVDKDARVSPLGWPGYRLVMPCASVFPGVMLVPASFWHMDLSESSLSTNTFLHDSTRCRFPKRLFYLDALIDVIVENALNPGGNQRISRYFKMQYHYLVGCIPPDILLSLPPEDKFFVDLYGKPLPPKTRKRVSLNRQRIRQGLMNVEEAWKSIPKKALRFEEIEINRKALNSR
;
A
#
# COMPACT_ATOMS: atom_id res chain seq x y z
N MET A 1 16.68 13.00 -7.41
CA MET A 1 15.27 13.43 -7.39
C MET A 1 14.67 12.93 -6.11
N ALA A 2 13.93 13.76 -5.38
CA ALA A 2 13.18 13.32 -4.20
C ALA A 2 12.15 12.27 -4.63
N ASP A 3 12.04 11.19 -3.87
CA ASP A 3 11.16 10.07 -4.21
C ASP A 3 9.68 10.46 -4.03
N TYR A 4 9.37 11.55 -3.32
CA TYR A 4 8.04 12.15 -3.28
C TYR A 4 8.22 13.65 -3.30
N VAL A 5 7.47 14.33 -4.17
CA VAL A 5 7.46 15.78 -4.27
C VAL A 5 6.03 16.22 -4.10
N ALA A 6 5.71 16.83 -2.97
CA ALA A 6 4.39 17.38 -2.74
C ALA A 6 4.20 18.65 -3.59
N ASP A 7 3.03 18.82 -4.20
CA ASP A 7 2.69 20.01 -5.00
C ASP A 7 2.66 21.30 -4.17
N ARG A 8 2.57 21.17 -2.84
CA ARG A 8 2.62 22.26 -1.86
C ARG A 8 3.20 21.73 -0.54
N PRO A 9 3.71 22.59 0.36
CA PRO A 9 4.18 22.16 1.68
C PRO A 9 3.10 21.40 2.45
N LEU A 10 3.47 20.28 3.09
CA LEU A 10 2.50 19.46 3.84
C LEU A 10 1.83 20.25 4.98
N GLN A 11 2.56 21.19 5.57
CA GLN A 11 2.08 22.13 6.60
C GLN A 11 0.91 23.00 6.14
N GLU A 12 0.81 23.27 4.83
CA GLU A 12 -0.24 24.10 4.26
C GLU A 12 -1.47 23.29 3.84
N THR A 13 -1.45 21.96 4.05
CA THR A 13 -2.59 21.09 3.72
C THR A 13 -3.59 21.05 4.87
N SER A 14 -4.88 20.89 4.55
CA SER A 14 -5.91 20.64 5.56
C SER A 14 -5.69 19.33 6.32
N SER A 15 -4.87 18.42 5.78
CA SER A 15 -4.47 17.16 6.40
C SER A 15 -3.25 17.28 7.30
N TRP A 16 -2.69 18.48 7.50
CA TRP A 16 -1.51 18.70 8.35
C TRP A 16 -1.61 18.05 9.74
N PRO A 17 -2.74 18.13 10.48
CA PRO A 17 -2.83 17.48 11.79
C PRO A 17 -2.57 15.97 11.75
N LEU A 18 -2.78 15.31 10.61
CA LEU A 18 -2.47 13.89 10.43
C LEU A 18 -0.98 13.67 10.17
N TYR A 19 -0.38 14.48 9.29
CA TYR A 19 1.04 14.43 9.00
C TYR A 19 1.90 14.75 10.23
N HIS A 20 1.45 15.69 11.06
CA HIS A 20 2.10 16.01 12.34
C HIS A 20 2.19 14.80 13.29
N VAL A 21 1.27 13.83 13.18
CA VAL A 21 1.39 12.59 13.95
C VAL A 21 2.63 11.79 13.54
N SER A 22 2.96 11.73 12.24
CA SER A 22 4.20 11.10 11.78
C SER A 22 5.44 11.83 12.31
N GLU A 23 5.44 13.17 12.32
CA GLU A 23 6.55 13.92 12.93
C GLU A 23 6.70 13.62 14.42
N SER A 24 5.60 13.59 15.16
CA SER A 24 5.62 13.28 16.58
C SER A 24 6.17 11.88 16.86
N LEU A 25 5.78 10.88 16.07
CA LEU A 25 6.34 9.53 16.18
C LEU A 25 7.85 9.52 15.88
N GLU A 26 8.31 10.29 14.90
CA GLU A 26 9.73 10.42 14.58
C GLU A 26 10.52 11.04 15.74
N GLU A 27 9.99 12.08 16.40
CA GLU A 27 10.60 12.73 17.56
C GLU A 27 10.75 11.77 18.76
N HIS A 28 9.83 10.81 18.88
CA HIS A 28 9.86 9.78 19.93
C HIS A 28 10.68 8.54 19.53
N GLY A 29 11.35 8.55 18.38
CA GLY A 29 12.15 7.41 17.91
C GLY A 29 11.33 6.17 17.56
N ILE A 30 10.04 6.34 17.23
CA ILE A 30 9.18 5.25 16.80
C ILE A 30 9.47 4.95 15.33
N ARG A 31 9.85 3.71 15.02
CA ARG A 31 10.10 3.28 13.65
C ARG A 31 8.77 3.07 12.95
N HIS A 32 8.49 3.94 11.99
CA HIS A 32 7.22 3.97 11.27
C HIS A 32 7.40 4.50 9.84
N CYS A 33 6.36 4.42 9.02
CA CYS A 33 6.27 5.23 7.81
C CYS A 33 4.80 5.40 7.38
N ILE A 34 4.53 6.47 6.63
CA ILE A 34 3.22 6.75 6.05
C ILE A 34 2.89 5.73 4.96
N THR A 35 1.65 5.25 4.94
CA THR A 35 1.15 4.31 3.91
C THR A 35 -0.26 4.71 3.44
N GLY A 36 -0.75 4.01 2.41
CA GLY A 36 -2.13 4.13 1.94
C GLY A 36 -2.43 5.45 1.25
N ASP A 37 -3.61 6.02 1.53
CA ASP A 37 -4.18 7.13 0.75
C ASP A 37 -3.25 8.36 0.69
N ALA A 38 -2.52 8.63 1.78
CA ALA A 38 -1.58 9.76 1.85
C ALA A 38 -0.43 9.62 0.85
N ILE A 39 0.05 8.39 0.60
CA ILE A 39 1.09 8.10 -0.41
C ILE A 39 0.58 8.40 -1.82
N ILE A 40 -0.65 8.02 -2.12
CA ILE A 40 -1.25 8.26 -3.43
C ILE A 40 -1.54 9.75 -3.62
N GLY A 41 -2.00 10.43 -2.58
CA GLY A 41 -2.24 11.88 -2.60
C GLY A 41 -0.97 12.70 -2.84
N ILE A 42 0.13 12.39 -2.16
CA ILE A 42 1.40 13.12 -2.34
C ILE A 42 2.04 12.86 -3.72
N LEU A 43 1.66 11.78 -4.41
CA LEU A 43 2.05 11.52 -5.80
C LEU A 43 1.20 12.28 -6.83
N GLY A 44 0.32 13.18 -6.38
CA GLY A 44 -0.49 14.06 -7.23
C GLY A 44 -1.81 13.46 -7.70
N TYR A 45 -2.16 12.24 -7.26
CA TYR A 45 -3.46 11.66 -7.59
C TYR A 45 -4.56 12.28 -6.70
N PRO A 46 -5.74 12.65 -7.23
CA PRO A 46 -6.79 13.33 -6.49
C PRO A 46 -7.59 12.38 -5.58
N LEU A 47 -6.90 11.60 -4.74
CA LEU A 47 -7.51 10.70 -3.78
C LEU A 47 -7.77 11.43 -2.46
N VAL A 48 -9.00 11.32 -1.95
CA VAL A 48 -9.34 11.82 -0.61
C VAL A 48 -8.83 10.84 0.43
N ILE A 49 -8.08 11.34 1.42
CA ILE A 49 -7.62 10.53 2.56
C ILE A 49 -8.83 10.09 3.38
N CYS A 50 -9.20 8.82 3.29
CA CYS A 50 -10.31 8.25 4.06
C CYS A 50 -9.90 7.93 5.50
N GLU A 51 -8.67 7.47 5.66
CA GLU A 51 -7.93 7.23 6.89
C GLU A 51 -6.44 7.50 6.62
N PHE A 52 -5.72 8.00 7.62
CA PHE A 52 -4.29 8.22 7.55
C PHE A 52 -3.54 7.03 8.13
N TYR A 53 -2.94 6.20 7.26
CA TYR A 53 -2.30 4.96 7.67
C TYR A 53 -0.82 5.18 7.99
N LEU A 54 -0.40 4.61 9.12
CA LEU A 54 0.98 4.53 9.55
C LEU A 54 1.31 3.06 9.77
N ALA A 55 2.26 2.54 8.99
CA ALA A 55 2.91 1.28 9.29
C ALA A 55 3.90 1.53 10.42
N VAL A 56 3.79 0.77 11.51
CA VAL A 56 4.60 0.93 12.73
C VAL A 56 5.30 -0.38 13.03
N ALA A 57 6.58 -0.35 13.41
CA ALA A 57 7.29 -1.54 13.85
C ALA A 57 6.47 -2.27 14.93
N ASP A 58 6.24 -3.56 14.73
CA ASP A 58 5.26 -4.35 15.47
C ASP A 58 5.44 -4.24 16.99
N GLU A 59 6.69 -4.26 17.45
CA GLU A 59 7.09 -4.17 18.85
C GLU A 59 6.92 -2.77 19.46
N GLN A 60 6.71 -1.72 18.65
CA GLN A 60 6.53 -0.33 19.09
C GLN A 60 5.07 0.14 18.94
N LEU A 61 4.12 -0.75 18.62
CA LEU A 61 2.74 -0.36 18.32
C LEU A 61 2.03 0.30 19.51
N GLU A 62 2.22 -0.21 20.74
CA GLU A 62 1.65 0.39 21.95
C GLU A 62 2.29 1.74 22.31
N ASP A 63 3.60 1.86 22.12
CA ASP A 63 4.32 3.12 22.35
C ASP A 63 3.85 4.18 21.36
N ALA A 64 3.73 3.82 20.08
CA ALA A 64 3.18 4.68 19.05
C ALA A 64 1.76 5.14 19.41
N ARG A 65 0.89 4.21 19.83
CA ARG A 65 -0.46 4.55 20.28
C ARG A 65 -0.44 5.55 21.44
N SER A 66 0.44 5.36 22.41
CA SER A 66 0.60 6.26 23.56
C SER A 66 1.00 7.67 23.13
N VAL A 67 1.93 7.79 22.19
CA VAL A 67 2.34 9.08 21.60
C VAL A 67 1.15 9.76 20.92
N VAL A 68 0.38 9.04 20.10
CA VAL A 68 -0.79 9.64 19.40
C VAL A 68 -1.88 10.08 20.38
N LEU A 69 -2.12 9.35 21.46
CA LEU A 69 -3.06 9.75 22.51
C LEU A 69 -2.60 11.02 23.24
N GLN A 70 -1.29 11.19 23.48
CA GLN A 70 -0.74 12.42 24.08
C GLN A 70 -0.91 13.65 23.18
N GLN A 71 -1.04 13.45 21.86
CA GLN A 71 -1.39 14.51 20.89
C GLN A 71 -2.88 14.89 20.92
N GLY A 72 -3.67 14.35 21.86
CA GLY A 72 -5.08 14.69 22.03
C GLY A 72 -6.05 13.87 21.19
N PHE A 73 -5.57 12.84 20.50
CA PHE A 73 -6.43 11.87 19.82
C PHE A 73 -7.08 10.92 20.84
N GLN A 74 -8.20 10.32 20.45
CA GLN A 74 -8.91 9.32 21.24
C GLN A 74 -9.06 8.02 20.45
N ALA A 75 -8.99 6.90 21.16
CA ALA A 75 -9.26 5.60 20.56
C ALA A 75 -10.69 5.53 20.03
N SER A 76 -10.84 4.97 18.83
CA SER A 76 -12.11 4.78 18.16
C SER A 76 -12.18 3.35 17.62
N PRO A 77 -13.37 2.74 17.55
CA PRO A 77 -13.52 1.47 16.85
C PRO A 77 -13.09 1.58 15.39
N VAL A 78 -12.45 0.53 14.86
CA VAL A 78 -12.17 0.42 13.42
C VAL A 78 -13.49 0.50 12.64
N ARG A 79 -13.49 1.18 11.50
CA ARG A 79 -14.72 1.33 10.70
C ARG A 79 -15.24 -0.04 10.21
N ASP A 80 -16.54 -0.25 10.37
CA ASP A 80 -17.25 -1.47 9.93
C ASP A 80 -17.11 -1.77 8.43
N ILE A 81 -16.75 -0.78 7.62
CA ILE A 81 -16.49 -0.98 6.18
C ILE A 81 -15.31 -1.91 5.93
N TYR A 82 -14.41 -2.13 6.89
CA TYR A 82 -13.28 -3.06 6.76
C TYR A 82 -13.51 -4.40 7.47
N VAL A 83 -14.62 -4.57 8.19
CA VAL A 83 -14.98 -5.84 8.84
C VAL A 83 -15.49 -6.82 7.79
N ASP A 84 -14.92 -8.02 7.78
CA ASP A 84 -15.31 -9.12 6.91
C ASP A 84 -15.59 -10.35 7.75
N LYS A 85 -16.87 -10.56 8.10
CA LYS A 85 -17.29 -11.63 9.01
C LYS A 85 -17.05 -13.03 8.45
N ASP A 86 -16.91 -13.15 7.13
CA ASP A 86 -16.66 -14.40 6.45
C ASP A 86 -15.16 -14.72 6.32
N ALA A 87 -14.29 -13.77 6.69
CA ALA A 87 -12.85 -13.98 6.69
C ALA A 87 -12.44 -14.90 7.84
N ARG A 88 -11.61 -15.89 7.52
CA ARG A 88 -10.98 -16.78 8.50
C ARG A 88 -9.78 -16.13 9.16
N VAL A 89 -9.15 -15.18 8.46
CA VAL A 89 -7.97 -14.43 8.91
C VAL A 89 -8.34 -12.95 9.00
N SER A 90 -8.16 -12.36 10.18
CA SER A 90 -8.50 -10.97 10.52
C SER A 90 -9.94 -10.54 10.16
N PRO A 91 -10.98 -11.22 10.68
CA PRO A 91 -12.39 -10.87 10.40
C PRO A 91 -12.77 -9.46 10.86
N LEU A 92 -12.07 -8.93 11.87
CA LEU A 92 -12.35 -7.63 12.48
C LEU A 92 -11.78 -6.44 11.69
N GLY A 93 -11.16 -6.67 10.53
CA GLY A 93 -10.61 -5.61 9.70
C GLY A 93 -9.15 -5.32 9.98
N TRP A 94 -8.79 -4.04 10.01
CA TRP A 94 -7.39 -3.61 10.12
C TRP A 94 -6.86 -3.96 11.51
N PRO A 95 -5.68 -4.60 11.61
CA PRO A 95 -5.05 -4.78 12.89
C PRO A 95 -4.51 -3.46 13.43
N GLY A 96 -4.41 -3.35 14.74
CA GLY A 96 -3.89 -2.18 15.45
C GLY A 96 -4.99 -1.21 15.88
N TYR A 97 -4.71 0.09 15.77
CA TYR A 97 -5.48 1.13 16.46
C TYR A 97 -6.00 2.20 15.50
N ARG A 98 -7.27 2.53 15.65
CA ARG A 98 -7.86 3.71 15.06
C ARG A 98 -7.97 4.82 16.10
N LEU A 99 -7.44 6.00 15.77
CA LEU A 99 -7.40 7.16 16.64
C LEU A 99 -8.03 8.36 15.92
N VAL A 100 -8.87 9.14 16.61
CA VAL A 100 -9.56 10.30 16.02
C VAL A 100 -9.42 11.53 16.89
N MET A 101 -9.45 12.71 16.28
CA MET A 101 -9.55 13.96 17.03
C MET A 101 -11.00 14.21 17.49
N PRO A 102 -11.24 14.55 18.78
CA PRO A 102 -12.59 14.66 19.35
C PRO A 102 -13.51 15.69 18.68
N CYS A 103 -12.96 16.84 18.25
CA CYS A 103 -13.74 17.95 17.71
C CYS A 103 -13.91 17.90 16.18
N ALA A 104 -13.57 16.76 15.57
CA ALA A 104 -13.31 16.68 14.14
C ALA A 104 -14.19 15.59 13.50
N SER A 105 -15.51 15.73 13.58
CA SER A 105 -16.49 14.73 13.09
C SER A 105 -16.37 14.39 11.60
N VAL A 106 -15.64 15.22 10.84
CA VAL A 106 -15.39 15.06 9.39
C VAL A 106 -13.94 14.68 9.09
N PHE A 107 -13.03 14.74 10.06
CA PHE A 107 -11.63 14.44 9.79
C PHE A 107 -11.38 12.93 9.73
N PRO A 108 -10.56 12.46 8.78
CA PRO A 108 -10.08 11.08 8.77
C PRO A 108 -9.35 10.76 10.09
N GLY A 109 -9.42 9.50 10.52
CA GLY A 109 -8.67 9.04 11.67
C GLY A 109 -7.23 8.68 11.29
N VAL A 110 -6.41 8.48 12.32
CA VAL A 110 -5.09 7.86 12.19
C VAL A 110 -5.23 6.37 12.46
N MET A 111 -4.75 5.57 11.53
CA MET A 111 -4.69 4.11 11.64
C MET A 111 -3.24 3.70 11.88
N LEU A 112 -2.93 3.27 13.11
CA LEU A 112 -1.66 2.63 13.44
C LEU A 112 -1.80 1.13 13.15
N VAL A 113 -0.99 0.62 12.23
CA VAL A 113 -1.07 -0.76 11.78
C VAL A 113 0.33 -1.38 11.90
N PRO A 114 0.47 -2.62 12.40
CA PRO A 114 1.75 -3.34 12.41
C PRO A 114 2.39 -3.35 11.02
N ALA A 115 3.69 -3.11 10.95
CA ALA A 115 4.44 -3.08 9.70
C ALA A 115 4.44 -4.45 9.02
N SER A 116 4.44 -5.54 9.79
CA SER A 116 4.29 -6.91 9.26
C SER A 116 3.02 -7.10 8.45
N PHE A 117 1.90 -6.44 8.82
CA PHE A 117 0.65 -6.53 8.08
C PHE A 117 0.71 -5.83 6.71
N TRP A 118 1.58 -4.83 6.58
CA TRP A 118 1.89 -4.19 5.30
C TRP A 118 2.99 -4.90 4.52
N HIS A 119 3.62 -5.94 5.08
CA HIS A 119 4.85 -6.57 4.57
C HIS A 119 6.02 -5.59 4.45
N MET A 120 6.13 -4.67 5.40
CA MET A 120 7.21 -3.69 5.43
C MET A 120 8.18 -4.03 6.56
N ASP A 121 9.44 -4.28 6.21
CA ASP A 121 10.50 -4.39 7.22
C ASP A 121 10.92 -3.01 7.71
N LEU A 122 10.66 -2.72 8.99
CA LEU A 122 11.07 -1.49 9.67
C LEU A 122 12.18 -1.74 10.71
N SER A 123 13.01 -2.79 10.52
CA SER A 123 14.32 -2.90 11.15
C SER A 123 15.17 -1.65 10.90
N GLU A 124 16.10 -1.29 11.78
CA GLU A 124 16.90 -0.05 11.64
C GLU A 124 17.63 0.03 10.29
N SER A 125 18.19 -1.10 9.83
CA SER A 125 18.85 -1.21 8.53
C SER A 125 17.90 -1.01 7.36
N SER A 126 16.71 -1.62 7.41
CA SER A 126 15.71 -1.44 6.34
C SER A 126 15.13 -0.03 6.37
N LEU A 127 14.81 0.50 7.55
CA LEU A 127 14.23 1.83 7.72
C LEU A 127 15.12 2.91 7.11
N SER A 128 16.42 2.91 7.43
CA SER A 128 17.39 3.87 6.89
C SER A 128 17.60 3.75 5.38
N THR A 129 17.50 2.52 4.84
CA THR A 129 17.72 2.25 3.41
C THR A 129 16.47 2.52 2.56
N ASN A 130 15.29 2.20 3.09
CA ASN A 130 14.05 2.06 2.33
C ASN A 130 13.01 3.13 2.67
N THR A 131 13.29 4.01 3.60
CA THR A 131 12.45 5.17 3.93
C THR A 131 13.28 6.46 3.86
N PHE A 132 12.62 7.61 3.92
CA PHE A 132 13.26 8.91 4.03
C PHE A 132 12.36 9.87 4.82
N LEU A 133 12.97 10.91 5.38
CA LEU A 133 12.24 12.03 5.96
C LEU A 133 11.99 13.06 4.87
N HIS A 134 10.77 13.59 4.82
CA HIS A 134 10.42 14.64 3.87
C HIS A 134 11.31 15.89 4.06
N ASP A 135 11.60 16.65 3.00
CA ASP A 135 12.62 17.71 3.09
C ASP A 135 12.16 18.89 3.97
N SER A 136 10.85 19.17 4.00
CA SER A 136 10.28 20.28 4.77
C SER A 136 9.65 19.87 6.09
N THR A 137 9.53 18.56 6.37
CA THR A 137 8.88 18.03 7.58
C THR A 137 9.60 16.78 8.05
N ARG A 138 9.53 16.44 9.33
CA ARG A 138 10.04 15.17 9.84
C ARG A 138 9.11 13.99 9.58
N CYS A 139 8.20 14.10 8.61
CA CYS A 139 7.32 13.01 8.22
C CYS A 139 8.11 11.93 7.51
N ARG A 140 7.92 10.67 7.93
CA ARG A 140 8.65 9.53 7.36
C ARG A 140 7.83 8.83 6.28
N PHE A 141 8.39 8.77 5.08
CA PHE A 141 7.79 8.13 3.91
C PHE A 141 8.63 6.92 3.47
N PRO A 142 8.00 5.81 3.04
CA PRO A 142 8.71 4.74 2.37
C PRO A 142 9.15 5.20 0.99
N LYS A 143 10.21 4.61 0.44
CA LYS A 143 10.56 4.77 -0.97
C LYS A 143 9.51 4.09 -1.86
N ARG A 144 9.26 4.63 -3.06
CA ARG A 144 8.19 4.16 -3.97
C ARG A 144 8.31 2.67 -4.29
N LEU A 145 9.51 2.22 -4.63
CA LEU A 145 9.74 0.82 -5.00
C LEU A 145 9.65 -0.13 -3.79
N PHE A 146 10.07 0.33 -2.61
CA PHE A 146 9.90 -0.42 -1.37
C PHE A 146 8.42 -0.59 -1.03
N TYR A 147 7.63 0.49 -1.15
CA TYR A 147 6.20 0.43 -0.92
C TYR A 147 5.47 -0.42 -1.97
N LEU A 148 5.91 -0.38 -3.23
CA LEU A 148 5.37 -1.20 -4.30
C LEU A 148 5.64 -2.70 -4.05
N ASP A 149 6.86 -3.10 -3.67
CA ASP A 149 7.19 -4.48 -3.33
C ASP A 149 6.30 -4.99 -2.17
N ALA A 150 6.18 -4.20 -1.11
CA ALA A 150 5.32 -4.52 0.03
C ALA A 150 3.84 -4.74 -0.39
N LEU A 151 3.29 -3.88 -1.26
CA LEU A 151 1.94 -4.07 -1.81
C LEU A 151 1.82 -5.33 -2.68
N ILE A 152 2.83 -5.63 -3.49
CA ILE A 152 2.87 -6.85 -4.31
C ILE A 152 2.86 -8.08 -3.39
N ASP A 153 3.68 -8.09 -2.34
CA ASP A 153 3.76 -9.16 -1.35
C ASP A 153 2.42 -9.44 -0.70
N VAL A 154 1.75 -8.41 -0.19
CA VAL A 154 0.41 -8.53 0.40
C VAL A 154 -0.60 -9.09 -0.61
N ILE A 155 -0.56 -8.64 -1.86
CA ILE A 155 -1.49 -9.09 -2.90
C ILE A 155 -1.22 -10.54 -3.28
N VAL A 156 0.05 -10.93 -3.41
CA VAL A 156 0.48 -12.29 -3.73
C VAL A 156 0.07 -13.23 -2.60
N GLU A 157 0.35 -12.88 -1.36
CA GLU A 157 -0.04 -13.70 -0.20
C GLU A 157 -1.56 -13.92 -0.19
N ASN A 158 -2.36 -12.86 -0.28
CA ASN A 158 -3.82 -12.95 -0.30
C ASN A 158 -4.36 -13.79 -1.48
N ALA A 159 -3.67 -13.78 -2.62
CA ALA A 159 -4.06 -14.59 -3.78
C ALA A 159 -3.75 -16.08 -3.60
N LEU A 160 -2.68 -16.40 -2.87
CA LEU A 160 -2.21 -17.77 -2.63
C LEU A 160 -2.87 -18.40 -1.40
N ASN A 161 -3.19 -17.61 -0.38
CA ASN A 161 -3.78 -18.02 0.89
C ASN A 161 -5.23 -17.50 1.01
N PRO A 162 -6.23 -18.21 0.45
CA PRO A 162 -7.62 -17.80 0.53
C PRO A 162 -8.14 -17.86 1.97
N GLY A 163 -9.01 -16.93 2.33
CA GLY A 163 -9.60 -16.82 3.68
C GLY A 163 -9.24 -15.54 4.42
N GLY A 164 -8.37 -14.69 3.84
CA GLY A 164 -8.14 -13.33 4.31
C GLY A 164 -9.33 -12.39 4.03
N ASN A 165 -9.33 -11.26 4.75
CA ASN A 165 -10.32 -10.20 4.66
C ASN A 165 -10.38 -9.60 3.24
N GLN A 166 -11.50 -9.81 2.54
CA GLN A 166 -11.66 -9.39 1.15
C GLN A 166 -11.80 -7.88 0.99
N ARG A 167 -12.29 -7.19 2.03
CA ARG A 167 -12.44 -5.73 2.01
C ARG A 167 -11.09 -5.04 2.06
N ILE A 168 -10.21 -5.50 2.95
CA ILE A 168 -8.82 -5.05 3.00
C ILE A 168 -8.04 -5.47 1.76
N SER A 169 -8.22 -6.72 1.29
CA SER A 169 -7.57 -7.18 0.05
C SER A 169 -7.95 -6.30 -1.16
N ARG A 170 -9.20 -5.83 -1.23
CA ARG A 170 -9.64 -4.87 -2.25
C ARG A 170 -8.95 -3.53 -2.10
N TYR A 171 -8.78 -3.04 -0.87
CA TYR A 171 -8.05 -1.80 -0.60
C TYR A 171 -6.60 -1.89 -1.08
N PHE A 172 -5.87 -2.95 -0.73
CA PHE A 172 -4.49 -3.14 -1.19
C PHE A 172 -4.37 -3.19 -2.73
N LYS A 173 -5.28 -3.89 -3.41
CA LYS A 173 -5.32 -3.92 -4.88
C LYS A 173 -5.56 -2.54 -5.48
N MET A 174 -6.45 -1.75 -4.88
CA MET A 174 -6.70 -0.38 -5.30
C MET A 174 -5.45 0.50 -5.13
N GLN A 175 -4.80 0.45 -3.97
CA GLN A 175 -3.54 1.17 -3.70
C GLN A 175 -2.45 0.80 -4.71
N TYR A 176 -2.29 -0.50 -4.98
CA TYR A 176 -1.35 -0.99 -5.99
C TYR A 176 -1.63 -0.40 -7.38
N HIS A 177 -2.88 -0.40 -7.83
CA HIS A 177 -3.21 0.14 -9.15
C HIS A 177 -2.95 1.65 -9.25
N TYR A 178 -3.25 2.41 -8.20
CA TYR A 178 -2.92 3.84 -8.17
C TYR A 178 -1.41 4.06 -8.16
N LEU A 179 -0.68 3.33 -7.32
CA LEU A 179 0.77 3.48 -7.20
C LEU A 179 1.48 3.16 -8.51
N VAL A 180 1.18 2.03 -9.15
CA VAL A 180 1.75 1.67 -10.46
C VAL A 180 1.41 2.72 -11.52
N GLY A 181 0.20 3.30 -11.49
CA GLY A 181 -0.18 4.38 -12.40
C GLY A 181 0.57 5.71 -12.16
N CYS A 182 1.11 5.93 -10.96
CA CYS A 182 1.84 7.14 -10.60
C CYS A 182 3.36 7.00 -10.73
N ILE A 183 3.91 5.77 -10.73
CA ILE A 183 5.34 5.55 -10.88
C ILE A 183 5.73 5.64 -12.37
N PRO A 184 6.70 6.51 -12.73
CA PRO A 184 7.23 6.58 -14.08
C PRO A 184 7.71 5.21 -14.62
N PRO A 185 7.43 4.88 -15.90
CA PRO A 185 7.79 3.57 -16.46
C PRO A 185 9.28 3.24 -16.39
N ASP A 186 10.16 4.23 -16.50
CA ASP A 186 11.62 4.09 -16.37
C ASP A 186 12.04 3.66 -14.96
N ILE A 187 11.35 4.15 -13.93
CA ILE A 187 11.58 3.71 -12.54
C ILE A 187 11.14 2.25 -12.37
N LEU A 188 10.01 1.85 -12.97
CA LEU A 188 9.55 0.45 -12.94
C LEU A 188 10.54 -0.53 -13.60
N LEU A 189 11.40 -0.07 -14.51
CA LEU A 189 12.43 -0.93 -15.11
C LEU A 189 13.49 -1.40 -14.12
N SER A 190 13.64 -0.70 -12.98
CA SER A 190 14.58 -1.05 -11.91
C SER A 190 14.05 -2.11 -10.94
N LEU A 191 12.80 -2.55 -11.12
CA LEU A 191 12.23 -3.62 -10.31
C LEU A 191 12.98 -4.95 -10.50
N PRO A 192 13.04 -5.78 -9.45
CA PRO A 192 13.47 -7.17 -9.58
C PRO A 192 12.67 -7.92 -10.66
N PRO A 193 13.26 -8.94 -11.32
CA PRO A 193 12.62 -9.65 -12.43
C PRO A 193 11.23 -10.22 -12.10
N GLU A 194 11.04 -10.73 -10.89
CA GLU A 194 9.77 -11.26 -10.38
C GLU A 194 8.68 -10.19 -10.29
N ASP A 195 9.02 -8.99 -9.82
CA ASP A 195 8.08 -7.90 -9.62
C ASP A 195 7.76 -7.23 -10.94
N LYS A 196 8.75 -7.12 -11.83
CA LYS A 196 8.52 -6.69 -13.21
C LYS A 196 7.54 -7.62 -13.92
N PHE A 197 7.75 -8.93 -13.83
CA PHE A 197 6.80 -9.93 -14.35
C PHE A 197 5.39 -9.76 -13.77
N PHE A 198 5.29 -9.49 -12.46
CA PHE A 198 4.01 -9.25 -11.80
C PHE A 198 3.33 -7.98 -12.30
N VAL A 199 4.06 -6.86 -12.34
CA VAL A 199 3.55 -5.55 -12.76
C VAL A 199 3.06 -5.58 -14.21
N ASP A 200 3.84 -6.21 -15.10
CA ASP A 200 3.51 -6.35 -16.53
C ASP A 200 2.19 -7.09 -16.78
N LEU A 201 1.76 -7.95 -15.85
CA LEU A 201 0.60 -8.84 -16.04
C LEU A 201 -0.57 -8.53 -15.13
N TYR A 202 -0.34 -8.26 -13.85
CA TYR A 202 -1.41 -8.18 -12.84
C TYR A 202 -2.36 -7.00 -13.08
N GLY A 203 -1.85 -5.90 -13.66
CA GLY A 203 -2.64 -4.74 -14.08
C GLY A 203 -3.63 -4.99 -15.21
N LYS A 204 -3.46 -6.09 -15.96
CA LYS A 204 -4.28 -6.40 -17.14
C LYS A 204 -5.65 -6.98 -16.77
N PRO A 205 -6.65 -6.91 -17.69
CA PRO A 205 -7.96 -7.53 -17.52
C PRO A 205 -7.88 -9.07 -17.63
N LEU A 206 -7.19 -9.70 -16.68
CA LEU A 206 -6.97 -11.13 -16.63
C LEU A 206 -8.08 -11.83 -15.81
N PRO A 207 -8.52 -13.04 -16.23
CA PRO A 207 -9.40 -13.87 -15.41
C PRO A 207 -8.80 -14.16 -14.02
N PRO A 208 -9.62 -14.34 -12.97
CA PRO A 208 -9.12 -14.58 -11.60
C PRO A 208 -8.13 -15.74 -11.49
N LYS A 209 -8.38 -16.84 -12.22
CA LYS A 209 -7.46 -18.00 -12.27
C LYS A 209 -6.09 -17.63 -12.85
N THR A 210 -6.06 -16.77 -13.85
CA THR A 210 -4.81 -16.29 -14.45
C THR A 210 -4.08 -15.35 -13.51
N ARG A 211 -4.77 -14.43 -12.82
CA ARG A 211 -4.14 -13.58 -11.78
C ARG A 211 -3.51 -14.41 -10.67
N LYS A 212 -4.20 -15.44 -10.18
CA LYS A 212 -3.62 -16.37 -9.19
C LYS A 212 -2.36 -17.06 -9.72
N ARG A 213 -2.33 -17.43 -11.01
CA ARG A 213 -1.13 -17.98 -11.66
C ARG A 213 0.00 -16.96 -11.74
N VAL A 214 -0.29 -15.70 -12.05
CA VAL A 214 0.70 -14.61 -12.03
C VAL A 214 1.31 -14.50 -10.63
N SER A 215 0.50 -14.44 -9.57
CA SER A 215 0.97 -14.40 -8.17
C SER A 215 1.83 -15.62 -7.82
N LEU A 216 1.42 -16.83 -8.21
CA LEU A 216 2.17 -18.06 -7.97
C LEU A 216 3.52 -18.06 -8.69
N ASN A 217 3.55 -17.63 -9.95
CA ASN A 217 4.77 -17.59 -10.74
C ASN A 217 5.74 -16.52 -10.21
N ARG A 218 5.25 -15.34 -9.81
CA ARG A 218 6.06 -14.32 -9.12
C ARG A 218 6.78 -14.95 -7.93
N GLN A 219 6.05 -15.67 -7.07
CA GLN A 219 6.63 -16.32 -5.89
C GLN A 219 7.69 -17.37 -6.28
N ARG A 220 7.45 -18.16 -7.32
CA ARG A 220 8.41 -19.15 -7.82
C ARG A 220 9.68 -18.52 -8.40
N ILE A 221 9.55 -17.38 -9.09
CA ILE A 221 10.71 -16.63 -9.59
C ILE A 221 11.53 -16.10 -8.43
N ARG A 222 10.89 -15.47 -7.43
CA ARG A 222 11.57 -14.97 -6.22
C ARG A 222 12.35 -16.06 -5.47
N GLN A 223 11.80 -17.28 -5.47
CA GLN A 223 12.43 -18.45 -4.84
C GLN A 223 13.49 -19.14 -5.72
N GLY A 224 13.74 -18.66 -6.94
CA GLY A 224 14.67 -19.29 -7.89
C GLY A 224 14.17 -20.62 -8.47
N LEU A 225 12.88 -20.95 -8.32
CA LEU A 225 12.28 -22.21 -8.77
C LEU A 225 11.77 -22.16 -10.22
N MET A 226 11.76 -20.97 -10.83
CA MET A 226 11.27 -20.71 -12.18
C MET A 226 11.95 -19.46 -12.72
N ASN A 227 12.31 -19.42 -14.01
CA ASN A 227 12.77 -18.19 -14.63
C ASN A 227 11.61 -17.38 -15.26
N VAL A 228 11.86 -16.11 -15.58
CA VAL A 228 10.86 -15.21 -16.14
C VAL A 228 10.30 -15.73 -17.47
N GLU A 229 11.14 -16.31 -18.34
CA GLU A 229 10.72 -16.81 -19.64
C GLU A 229 9.71 -17.98 -19.53
N GLU A 230 9.98 -18.92 -18.63
CA GLU A 230 9.08 -20.03 -18.28
C GLU A 230 7.75 -19.51 -17.72
N ALA A 231 7.82 -18.51 -16.84
CA ALA A 231 6.64 -17.88 -16.27
C ALA A 231 5.74 -17.28 -17.34
N TRP A 232 6.31 -16.53 -18.30
CA TRP A 232 5.57 -15.98 -19.44
C TRP A 232 4.93 -17.05 -20.32
N LYS A 233 5.66 -18.12 -20.64
CA LYS A 233 5.15 -19.25 -21.44
C LYS A 233 3.95 -19.94 -20.78
N SER A 234 3.87 -19.92 -19.45
CA SER A 234 2.78 -20.55 -18.69
C SER A 234 1.47 -19.73 -18.64
N ILE A 235 1.49 -18.46 -19.06
CA ILE A 235 0.31 -17.59 -19.10
C ILE A 235 -0.52 -17.90 -20.35
N PRO A 236 -1.83 -18.23 -20.22
CA PRO A 236 -2.64 -18.57 -21.38
C PRO A 236 -2.73 -17.42 -22.37
N LYS A 237 -2.32 -17.63 -23.63
CA LYS A 237 -2.39 -16.60 -24.70
C LYS A 237 -3.81 -16.03 -24.91
N LYS A 238 -4.86 -16.84 -24.69
CA LYS A 238 -6.25 -16.38 -24.74
C LYS A 238 -6.57 -15.34 -23.66
N ALA A 239 -5.92 -15.39 -22.51
CA ALA A 239 -6.08 -14.40 -21.44
C ALA A 239 -5.50 -13.03 -21.82
N LEU A 240 -4.42 -13.03 -22.63
CA LEU A 240 -3.79 -11.80 -23.11
C LEU A 240 -4.62 -11.11 -24.22
N ARG A 241 -5.43 -11.86 -24.98
CA ARG A 241 -6.33 -11.28 -26.00
C ARG A 241 -7.55 -10.54 -25.44
N PHE A 242 -7.89 -10.73 -24.16
CA PHE A 242 -8.97 -9.93 -23.53
C PHE A 242 -8.61 -8.44 -23.48
N GLU A 243 -7.32 -8.11 -23.39
CA GLU A 243 -6.81 -6.74 -23.46
C GLU A 243 -7.13 -6.10 -24.83
N GLU A 244 -6.87 -6.81 -25.93
CA GLU A 244 -7.18 -6.35 -27.30
C GLU A 244 -8.69 -6.15 -27.51
N ILE A 245 -9.51 -7.04 -26.97
CA ILE A 245 -10.98 -6.96 -27.08
C ILE A 245 -11.53 -5.77 -26.27
N GLU A 246 -10.98 -5.51 -25.07
CA GLU A 246 -11.44 -4.42 -24.21
C GLU A 246 -10.98 -3.03 -24.72
N ILE A 247 -9.77 -2.94 -25.26
CA ILE A 247 -9.28 -1.74 -25.97
C ILE A 247 -10.19 -1.43 -27.17
N ASN A 248 -10.50 -2.43 -27.99
CA ASN A 248 -11.39 -2.27 -29.14
C ASN A 248 -12.82 -1.85 -28.72
N ARG A 249 -13.33 -2.41 -27.63
CA ARG A 249 -14.66 -2.03 -27.08
C ARG A 249 -14.68 -0.59 -26.56
N LYS A 250 -13.62 -0.13 -25.88
CA LYS A 250 -13.50 1.28 -25.44
C LYS A 250 -13.39 2.25 -26.61
N ALA A 251 -12.66 1.87 -27.67
CA ALA A 251 -12.54 2.65 -28.89
C ALA A 251 -13.85 2.73 -29.71
N LEU A 252 -14.69 1.69 -29.66
CA LEU A 252 -16.02 1.69 -30.28
C LEU A 252 -17.04 2.55 -29.52
N ASN A 253 -16.94 2.63 -28.20
CA ASN A 253 -17.86 3.40 -27.35
C ASN A 253 -17.46 4.88 -27.15
N SER A 254 -16.37 5.32 -27.78
CA SER A 254 -15.88 6.71 -27.79
C SER A 254 -16.08 7.40 -29.13
N ARG A 255 -16.84 6.76 -30.04
CA ARG A 255 -17.40 7.33 -31.27
C ARG A 255 -18.89 7.54 -31.08
#